data_AF-M0BDN3-F1
#
_entry.id   AF-M0BDN3-F1
#
_cell.length_a   1.000
_cell.length_b   1.000
_cell.length_c   1.000
_cell.angle_alpha   90.00
_cell.angle_beta   90.00
_cell.angle_gamma   90.00
#
_symmetry.space_group_name_H-M   'P 1'
#
loop_
_entity.id
_entity.type
_entity.pdbx_description
1 polymer ?
#
loop_
_entity_poly.entity_id
_entity_poly.type
_entity_poly.pdbx_seq_one_letter_code
_entity_poly.pdbx_strand_id
1 'polypeptide(L)' 'MKKQELIHLHGLLAEVSNQCRAWDDCTIDLSTYESLGIRPTSIHKSKTDHKDAVFAIANGITENMTESEETETVAATAD' A
#
# COMPACT_ATOMS: atom_id res chain seq x y z
N MET A 1 9.48 -13.25 -1.62
CA MET A 1 8.70 -13.10 -2.86
C MET A 1 9.59 -13.11 -4.09
N LYS A 2 9.16 -13.76 -5.17
CA LYS A 2 9.76 -13.74 -6.53
C LYS A 2 9.41 -12.45 -7.26
N LYS A 3 10.13 -12.12 -8.36
CA LYS A 3 9.88 -10.88 -9.14
C LYS A 3 8.45 -10.83 -9.70
N GLN A 4 7.97 -11.96 -10.24
CA GLN A 4 6.62 -12.04 -10.80
C GLN A 4 5.55 -11.82 -9.73
N GLU A 5 5.70 -12.41 -8.55
CA GLU A 5 4.78 -12.18 -7.41
C GLU A 5 4.72 -10.70 -7.02
N LEU A 6 5.85 -10.00 -7.03
CA LEU A 6 5.91 -8.56 -6.75
C LEU A 6 5.24 -7.70 -7.83
N ILE A 7 5.43 -8.05 -9.11
CA ILE A 7 4.76 -7.33 -10.22
C ILE A 7 3.24 -7.50 -10.12
N HIS A 8 2.77 -8.71 -9.83
CA HIS A 8 1.34 -8.98 -9.68
C HIS A 8 0.76 -8.25 -8.47
N LEU A 9 1.45 -8.29 -7.33
CA LEU A 9 1.03 -7.56 -6.13
C LEU A 9 0.99 -6.05 -6.36
N HIS A 10 2.01 -5.48 -7.02
CA HIS A 10 2.02 -4.07 -7.40
C HIS A 10 0.79 -3.76 -8.28
N GLY A 11 0.50 -4.57 -9.29
CA GLY A 11 -0.69 -4.40 -10.13
C GLY A 11 -1.99 -4.40 -9.33
N LEU A 12 -2.17 -5.36 -8.42
CA LEU A 12 -3.35 -5.45 -7.57
C LEU A 12 -3.48 -4.23 -6.64
N LEU A 13 -2.40 -3.80 -5.98
CA LEU A 13 -2.43 -2.65 -5.09
C LEU A 13 -2.68 -1.34 -5.83
N ALA A 14 -2.16 -1.19 -7.06
CA ALA A 14 -2.49 -0.04 -7.90
C ALA A 14 -4.00 0.01 -8.18
N GLU A 15 -4.64 -1.13 -8.47
CA GLU A 15 -6.08 -1.19 -8.67
C GLU A 15 -6.88 -0.90 -7.40
N VAL A 16 -6.47 -1.46 -6.26
CA VAL A 16 -7.06 -1.14 -4.96
C VAL A 16 -6.98 0.37 -4.69
N SER A 17 -5.83 0.99 -4.97
CA SER A 17 -5.65 2.42 -4.76
C SER A 17 -6.56 3.27 -5.67
N ASN A 18 -6.80 2.84 -6.91
CA ASN A 18 -7.77 3.47 -7.80
C ASN A 18 -9.19 3.35 -7.25
N GLN A 19 -9.54 2.18 -6.72
CA GLN A 19 -10.85 1.93 -6.13
C GLN A 19 -11.08 2.74 -4.86
N CYS A 20 -10.07 2.88 -4.00
CA CYS A 20 -10.11 3.77 -2.83
C CYS A 20 -10.42 5.20 -3.25
N ARG A 21 -9.68 5.75 -4.23
CA ARG A 21 -9.93 7.12 -4.76
C ARG A 21 -11.31 7.29 -5.40
N ALA A 22 -11.95 6.21 -5.84
CA ALA A 22 -13.30 6.26 -6.42
C ALA A 22 -14.41 6.30 -5.35
N TRP A 23 -14.09 6.06 -4.08
CA TRP A 23 -15.02 6.23 -2.98
C TRP A 23 -14.93 7.65 -2.42
N ASP A 24 -16.07 8.34 -2.32
CA ASP A 24 -16.13 9.75 -1.93
C ASP A 24 -15.51 10.04 -0.54
N ASP A 25 -15.52 9.06 0.36
CA ASP A 25 -15.00 9.18 1.73
C ASP A 25 -13.56 8.66 1.91
N CYS A 26 -12.87 8.27 0.83
CA CYS A 26 -11.53 7.68 0.91
C CYS A 26 -10.51 8.53 0.13
N THR A 27 -9.92 9.49 0.83
CA THR A 27 -8.73 10.20 0.32
C THR A 27 -7.50 9.37 0.68
N ILE A 28 -6.61 9.13 -0.29
CA ILE A 28 -5.32 8.47 -0.07
C ILE A 28 -4.19 9.32 -0.66
N ASP A 29 -3.12 9.53 0.10
CA ASP A 29 -1.91 10.16 -0.43
C ASP A 29 -1.02 9.10 -1.08
N LEU A 30 -0.74 9.27 -2.38
CA LEU A 30 0.21 8.42 -3.11
C LEU A 30 1.38 9.22 -3.68
N SER A 31 1.61 10.45 -3.20
CA SER A 31 2.72 11.31 -3.63
C SER A 31 4.07 10.58 -3.61
N THR A 32 4.33 9.81 -2.54
CA THR A 32 5.53 8.97 -2.41
C THR A 32 5.61 7.91 -3.52
N TYR A 33 4.53 7.19 -3.80
CA TYR A 33 4.49 6.20 -4.87
C TYR A 33 4.67 6.85 -6.25
N GLU A 34 3.99 7.97 -6.51
CA GLU A 34 4.07 8.72 -7.76
C GLU A 34 5.50 9.22 -8.03
N SER A 35 6.23 9.64 -6.98
CA SER A 35 7.62 10.09 -7.07
C SER A 35 8.61 9.01 -7.53
N LEU A 36 8.29 7.73 -7.31
CA LEU A 36 9.14 6.61 -7.72
C LEU A 36 9.15 6.42 -9.25
N GLY A 37 8.10 6.89 -9.96
CA GLY A 37 8.00 6.74 -11.41
C GLY A 37 7.94 5.28 -11.89
N ILE A 38 7.57 4.35 -11.01
CA ILE A 38 7.44 2.91 -11.32
C ILE A 38 5.97 2.57 -11.46
N ARG A 39 5.61 1.87 -12.53
CA ARG A 39 4.25 1.35 -12.76
C ARG A 39 4.26 -0.18 -12.75
N PRO A 40 3.11 -0.84 -12.55
CA PRO A 40 3.00 -2.30 -12.70
C PRO A 40 3.49 -2.79 -14.07
N THR A 41 3.27 -2.00 -15.13
CA THR A 41 3.71 -2.28 -16.51
C THR A 41 5.21 -2.09 -16.73
N SER A 42 5.95 -1.53 -15.77
CA SER A 42 7.40 -1.32 -15.84
C SER A 42 8.19 -2.61 -15.60
N ILE A 43 7.85 -3.72 -16.27
CA ILE A 43 8.39 -5.07 -16.01
C ILE A 43 9.92 -5.21 -16.15
N HIS A 44 10.55 -4.26 -16.83
CA HIS A 44 12.00 -4.18 -17.01
C HIS A 44 12.72 -3.64 -15.76
N LYS A 45 11.99 -2.99 -14.83
CA LYS A 45 12.52 -2.46 -13.57
C LYS A 45 12.93 -3.56 -12.59
N SER A 46 13.70 -3.18 -11.58
CA SER A 46 14.29 -4.13 -10.66
C SER A 46 13.24 -4.76 -9.74
N LYS A 47 13.59 -5.88 -9.12
CA LYS A 47 12.73 -6.48 -8.07
C LYS A 47 12.52 -5.50 -6.90
N THR A 48 13.56 -4.75 -6.54
CA THR A 48 13.51 -3.76 -5.46
C THR A 48 12.60 -2.60 -5.84
N ASP A 49 12.62 -2.13 -7.08
CA ASP A 49 11.76 -1.04 -7.56
C ASP A 49 10.27 -1.39 -7.40
N HIS A 50 9.88 -2.60 -7.78
CA HIS A 50 8.49 -3.06 -7.59
C HIS A 50 8.15 -3.26 -6.10
N LYS A 51 9.11 -3.68 -5.27
CA LYS A 51 8.92 -3.84 -3.83
C LYS A 51 8.70 -2.49 -3.15
N ASP A 52 9.50 -1.48 -3.50
CA ASP A 52 9.41 -0.15 -2.92
C ASP A 52 8.10 0.55 -3.35
N ALA A 53 7.68 0.34 -4.60
CA ALA A 53 6.36 0.76 -5.06
C ALA A 53 5.20 0.10 -4.29
N VAL A 54 5.29 -1.21 -4.03
CA VAL A 54 4.31 -1.94 -3.19
C VAL A 54 4.21 -1.32 -1.79
N PHE A 55 5.34 -1.01 -1.16
CA PHE A 55 5.34 -0.37 0.16
C PHE A 55 4.75 1.04 0.12
N ALA A 56 5.11 1.84 -0.87
CA ALA A 56 4.58 3.20 -1.00
C ALA A 56 3.06 3.21 -1.18
N ILE A 57 2.50 2.31 -2.00
CA ILE A 57 1.04 2.19 -2.17
C ILE A 57 0.38 1.70 -0.89
N ALA A 58 0.92 0.63 -0.28
CA ALA A 58 0.35 0.07 0.95
C ALA A 58 0.30 1.12 2.07
N ASN A 59 1.39 1.87 2.28
CA ASN A 59 1.44 2.93 3.27
C ASN A 59 0.37 4.00 3.00
N GLY A 60 0.26 4.49 1.76
CA GLY A 60 -0.74 5.51 1.41
C GLY A 60 -2.19 5.04 1.56
N ILE A 61 -2.47 3.74 1.38
CA ILE A 61 -3.80 3.16 1.66
C ILE A 61 -4.07 3.11 3.16
N THR A 62 -3.07 2.74 3.97
CA THR A 62 -3.25 2.49 5.40
C THR A 62 -3.08 3.73 6.29
N GLU A 63 -2.51 4.82 5.78
CA GLU A 63 -2.19 6.04 6.56
C GLU A 63 -3.41 6.62 7.28
N ASN A 64 -4.57 6.63 6.62
CA ASN A 64 -5.82 7.13 7.22
C ASN A 64 -6.58 6.07 8.03
N MET A 65 -6.14 4.82 8.04
CA MET A 65 -6.74 3.75 8.85
C MET A 65 -6.19 3.74 10.28
N THR A 66 -4.96 4.23 10.47
CA THR A 66 -4.30 4.28 11.79
C THR A 66 -4.90 5.29 12.78
N GLU A 67 -5.78 6.19 12.35
CA GLU A 67 -6.46 7.14 13.26
C GLU A 67 -7.58 6.48 14.10
N SER A 68 -8.03 5.27 13.72
CA SER A 68 -9.05 4.50 14.47
C SER A 68 -8.46 3.44 15.40
N GLU A 69 -7.15 3.37 15.58
CA GLU A 69 -6.52 2.51 16.59
C GLU A 69 -6.30 3.31 17.89
N GLU A 70 -7.39 3.62 18.61
CA GLU A 70 -7.30 3.58 20.06
C GLU A 70 -6.90 2.14 20.39
N THR A 71 -5.62 1.93 20.68
CA THR A 71 -5.15 0.68 21.25
C THR A 71 -5.85 0.50 22.59
N GLU A 72 -7.00 -0.16 22.59
CA GLU A 72 -7.54 -0.79 23.78
C GLU A 72 -6.54 -1.88 24.17
N THR A 73 -5.54 -1.50 24.97
CA THR A 73 -4.65 -2.45 25.62
C THR A 73 -5.52 -3.24 26.59
N VAL A 74 -6.00 -4.40 26.16
CA VAL A 74 -6.67 -5.35 27.05
C VAL A 74 -5.62 -5.75 28.08
N ALA A 75 -5.74 -5.21 29.30
CA ALA A 75 -4.89 -5.57 30.41
C ALA A 75 -4.98 -7.08 30.61
N ALA A 76 -3.84 -7.77 30.59
CA ALA A 76 -3.79 -9.19 30.90
C ALA A 76 -4.15 -9.37 32.38
N THR A 77 -5.41 -9.67 32.67
CA THR A 77 -5.82 -10.15 34.00
C THR A 77 -5.41 -11.61 34.10
N ALA A 78 -4.32 -11.88 34.81
CA ALA A 78 -3.96 -13.22 35.24
C ALA A 78 -4.73 -13.55 36.53
N ASP A 79 -5.45 -14.67 36.53
CA ASP A 79 -5.84 -15.45 37.72
C ASP A 79 -5.14 -16.82 37.62
#